data_AF-A0A8T2R537-F1
#
_entry.id   AF-A0A8T2R537-F1
#
_cell.length_a   1.000
_cell.length_b   1.000
_cell.length_c   1.000
_cell.angle_alpha   90.00
_cell.angle_beta   90.00
_cell.angle_gamma   90.00
#
_symmetry.space_group_name_H-M   'P 1'
#
loop_
_entity.id
_entity.type
_entity.pdbx_description
1 polymer ?
#
loop_
_entity_poly.entity_id
_entity_poly.type
_entity_poly.pdbx_seq_one_letter_code
_entity_poly.pdbx_strand_id
1 'polypeptide(L)'
;MGDFYKPRKVSCTESCKAMDSPRTPEAAATMTKEIPEEEKKAENVTNKEVKKMEATPDNGDPARKTLIQERFNLIKSVGEECIQLDELEQLLERKFDRMHEVVCYDGFEPSGRMHIAQGVMKSLSVNKLTKAGCTVKIWVADWFAQLNNKMGGSLEKIRNVGQYMIEIWKATGMDNERVQFLWSSDEINAKADVYWPLVMDIARRNNLKRIIRCCQIMGRNESDELSAAQILYPCMQCADIFFLKADICQLGMDQRKVNMLAREYSDEVKRKPKPIILSHRQGKMSKSDPNSAIYMEDEEAEVNVKIKKAFCPPQVTKENPCIEYVEYIILPWFGRFEVLRKEQDGGDKVYESMDDIITDYESGALHPSDLKSNLSKALNKILQPVRDHFKNNAEAAKLLKKVKAYRVTK
;
A
#
# COMPACT_ATOMS: atom_id res chain seq x y z
N MET A 1 9.69 -67.22 -18.78
CA MET A 1 8.30 -67.50 -18.31
C MET A 1 7.62 -66.16 -18.08
N GLY A 2 6.53 -65.89 -18.79
CA GLY A 2 5.50 -64.92 -18.38
C GLY A 2 5.60 -63.50 -18.95
N ASP A 3 5.19 -63.34 -20.21
CA ASP A 3 4.77 -62.07 -20.82
C ASP A 3 3.54 -61.49 -20.10
N PHE A 4 3.52 -60.17 -19.84
CA PHE A 4 2.28 -59.41 -19.68
C PHE A 4 2.35 -58.03 -20.38
N TYR A 5 1.52 -57.93 -21.43
CA TYR A 5 0.82 -56.76 -21.97
C TYR A 5 1.54 -55.72 -22.86
N LYS A 6 1.18 -55.82 -24.16
CA LYS A 6 1.36 -54.84 -25.25
C LYS A 6 0.33 -53.69 -25.19
N PRO A 7 0.64 -52.52 -25.78
CA PRO A 7 -0.30 -51.40 -25.96
C PRO A 7 -1.20 -51.59 -27.20
N ARG A 8 -2.47 -51.17 -27.12
CA ARG A 8 -3.40 -51.13 -28.25
C ARG A 8 -3.18 -49.89 -29.13
N LYS A 9 -2.85 -50.12 -30.40
CA LYS A 9 -3.09 -49.19 -31.52
C LYS A 9 -4.54 -49.37 -32.00
N VAL A 10 -5.21 -48.28 -32.34
CA VAL A 10 -6.45 -48.30 -33.15
C VAL A 10 -6.21 -47.37 -34.34
N SER A 11 -6.38 -47.90 -35.55
CA SER A 11 -6.36 -47.15 -36.81
C SER A 11 -7.58 -47.51 -37.67
N CYS A 12 -8.17 -46.46 -38.26
CA CYS A 12 -8.93 -46.36 -39.51
C CYS A 12 -10.12 -47.30 -39.78
N THR A 13 -11.29 -46.72 -40.10
CA THR A 13 -11.67 -46.46 -41.53
C THR A 13 -13.02 -45.70 -41.64
N GLU A 14 -12.99 -44.69 -42.51
CA GLU A 14 -14.00 -44.23 -43.49
C GLU A 14 -15.50 -44.11 -43.14
N SER A 15 -16.02 -42.89 -43.28
CA SER A 15 -17.17 -42.61 -44.19
C SER A 15 -17.34 -41.10 -44.40
N CYS A 16 -17.00 -40.65 -45.61
CA CYS A 16 -17.39 -39.36 -46.16
C CYS A 16 -18.88 -39.39 -46.57
N LYS A 17 -19.68 -38.43 -46.11
CA LYS A 17 -20.84 -37.93 -46.85
C LYS A 17 -20.91 -36.41 -46.72
N ALA A 18 -20.79 -35.77 -47.87
CA ALA A 18 -20.93 -34.35 -48.11
C ALA A 18 -22.39 -33.88 -47.91
N MET A 19 -22.55 -32.65 -47.42
CA MET A 19 -23.72 -31.83 -47.73
C MET A 19 -23.21 -30.43 -48.10
N ASP A 20 -23.28 -30.15 -49.40
CA ASP A 20 -23.13 -28.84 -50.02
C ASP A 20 -24.32 -27.94 -49.65
N SER A 21 -24.03 -26.66 -49.39
CA SER A 21 -24.99 -25.58 -49.64
C SER A 21 -24.19 -24.38 -50.19
N PRO A 22 -24.57 -23.82 -51.36
CA PRO A 22 -23.78 -22.80 -52.02
C PRO A 22 -24.04 -21.42 -51.42
N ARG A 23 -22.98 -20.66 -51.14
CA ARG A 23 -23.05 -19.19 -51.09
C ARG A 23 -22.19 -18.65 -52.23
N THR A 24 -22.86 -18.02 -53.18
CA THR A 24 -22.29 -17.31 -54.32
C THR A 24 -21.51 -16.07 -53.88
N PRO A 25 -20.47 -15.65 -54.64
CA PRO A 25 -19.77 -14.40 -54.44
C PRO A 25 -20.21 -13.36 -55.50
N GLU A 26 -20.80 -12.25 -55.07
CA GLU A 26 -20.96 -11.02 -55.86
C GLU A 26 -20.58 -9.87 -54.93
N ALA A 27 -19.50 -9.12 -55.17
CA ALA A 27 -19.18 -8.20 -56.26
C ALA A 27 -19.01 -6.83 -55.61
N ALA A 28 -17.75 -6.37 -55.55
CA ALA A 28 -17.39 -5.04 -55.15
C ALA A 28 -17.91 -4.03 -56.19
N ALA A 29 -18.67 -3.04 -55.74
CA ALA A 29 -18.96 -1.84 -56.52
C ALA A 29 -18.86 -0.61 -55.61
N THR A 30 -17.90 0.22 -55.96
CA THR A 30 -17.61 1.56 -55.48
C THR A 30 -18.82 2.47 -55.67
N MET A 31 -19.28 3.13 -54.61
CA MET A 31 -20.07 4.36 -54.70
C MET A 31 -19.53 5.39 -53.72
N THR A 32 -18.70 6.28 -54.24
CA THR A 32 -18.39 7.58 -53.65
C THR A 32 -19.66 8.41 -53.63
N LYS A 33 -20.23 8.65 -52.45
CA LYS A 33 -21.17 9.76 -52.24
C LYS A 33 -20.36 11.00 -51.90
N GLU A 34 -20.38 11.96 -52.82
CA GLU A 34 -19.91 13.32 -52.58
C GLU A 34 -20.81 13.98 -51.52
N ILE A 35 -20.17 14.55 -50.49
CA ILE A 35 -20.82 15.38 -49.47
C ILE A 35 -20.82 16.83 -50.01
N PRO A 36 -21.95 17.56 -49.97
CA PRO A 36 -22.04 18.92 -50.50
C PRO A 36 -21.08 19.90 -49.83
N GLU A 37 -20.53 20.84 -50.60
CA GLU A 37 -19.53 21.84 -50.17
C GLU A 37 -19.97 22.83 -49.07
N GLU A 38 -21.20 22.75 -48.56
CA GLU A 38 -21.67 23.59 -47.45
C GLU A 38 -21.37 23.00 -46.06
N GLU A 39 -21.11 21.69 -45.93
CA GLU A 39 -20.71 21.08 -44.64
C GLU A 39 -19.22 21.26 -44.31
N LYS A 40 -18.37 21.57 -45.31
CA LYS A 40 -16.94 21.89 -45.09
C LYS A 40 -16.69 23.27 -44.48
N LYS A 41 -17.69 24.17 -44.48
CA LYS A 41 -17.58 25.49 -43.84
C LYS A 41 -18.03 25.48 -42.38
N ALA A 42 -18.89 24.53 -41.98
CA ALA A 42 -19.29 24.40 -40.57
C ALA A 42 -18.19 23.73 -39.70
N GLU A 43 -17.40 22.80 -40.25
CA GLU A 43 -16.25 22.18 -39.56
C GLU A 43 -15.02 23.10 -39.43
N ASN A 44 -14.91 24.14 -40.26
CA ASN A 44 -13.80 25.10 -40.22
C ASN A 44 -14.07 26.32 -39.32
N VAL A 45 -15.33 26.56 -38.93
CA VAL A 45 -15.69 27.62 -37.98
C VAL A 45 -15.65 27.11 -36.54
N THR A 46 -16.00 25.85 -36.29
CA THR A 46 -15.88 25.22 -34.96
C THR A 46 -14.44 24.89 -34.56
N ASN A 47 -13.53 24.63 -35.51
CA ASN A 47 -12.11 24.38 -35.21
C ASN A 47 -11.27 25.63 -34.94
N LYS A 48 -11.78 26.84 -35.20
CA LYS A 48 -11.10 28.11 -34.86
C LYS A 48 -11.53 28.69 -33.51
N GLU A 49 -12.70 28.30 -32.99
CA GLU A 49 -13.17 28.77 -31.67
C GLU A 49 -12.95 27.74 -30.54
N VAL A 50 -12.77 26.44 -30.85
CA VAL A 50 -12.37 25.44 -29.84
C VAL A 50 -10.85 25.47 -29.56
N LYS A 51 -10.06 26.19 -30.36
CA LYS A 51 -8.63 26.45 -30.11
C LYS A 51 -8.33 27.67 -29.22
N LYS A 52 -9.32 28.16 -28.49
CA LYS A 52 -9.16 29.26 -27.52
C LYS A 52 -9.87 28.98 -26.18
N MET A 53 -9.78 27.74 -25.71
CA MET A 53 -9.94 27.38 -24.29
C MET A 53 -8.92 26.30 -23.90
N GLU A 54 -7.69 26.41 -24.40
CA GLU A 54 -6.56 26.01 -23.55
C GLU A 54 -6.44 27.13 -22.52
N ALA A 55 -6.97 26.88 -21.32
CA ALA A 55 -6.64 27.69 -20.17
C ALA A 55 -5.11 27.67 -20.08
N THR A 56 -4.48 28.77 -20.48
CA THR A 56 -3.12 29.06 -20.08
C THR A 56 -3.09 28.88 -18.56
N PRO A 57 -2.29 27.97 -18.01
CA PRO A 57 -2.14 27.88 -16.57
C PRO A 57 -1.62 29.25 -16.16
N ASP A 58 -2.42 30.00 -15.41
CA ASP A 58 -1.92 31.19 -14.75
C ASP A 58 -0.96 30.70 -13.66
N ASN A 59 0.30 30.47 -14.08
CA ASN A 59 1.42 30.13 -13.21
C ASN A 59 1.72 31.27 -12.20
N GLY A 60 0.92 32.34 -12.18
CA GLY A 60 0.98 33.46 -11.28
C GLY A 60 -0.05 33.46 -10.14
N ASP A 61 -1.14 32.67 -10.19
CA ASP A 61 -2.20 32.74 -9.16
C ASP A 61 -1.66 32.34 -7.77
N PRO A 62 -1.58 33.28 -6.81
CA PRO A 62 -1.09 33.00 -5.46
C PRO A 62 -1.92 31.93 -4.74
N ALA A 63 -3.23 31.86 -4.98
CA ALA A 63 -4.11 30.88 -4.33
C ALA A 63 -3.80 29.45 -4.81
N ARG A 64 -3.62 29.27 -6.13
CA ARG A 64 -3.18 28.00 -6.72
C ARG A 64 -1.86 27.52 -6.13
N LYS A 65 -0.86 28.41 -6.07
CA LYS A 65 0.48 28.07 -5.52
C LYS A 65 0.40 27.64 -4.06
N THR A 66 -0.35 28.39 -3.24
CA THR A 66 -0.55 28.06 -1.83
C THR A 66 -1.17 26.67 -1.67
N LEU A 67 -2.23 26.36 -2.42
CA LEU A 67 -2.91 25.07 -2.31
C LEU A 67 -2.03 23.89 -2.75
N ILE A 68 -1.25 24.04 -3.83
CA ILE A 68 -0.30 23.01 -4.26
C ILE A 68 0.81 22.84 -3.21
N GLN A 69 1.31 23.93 -2.63
CA GLN A 69 2.34 23.89 -1.60
C GLN A 69 1.85 23.21 -0.31
N GLU A 70 0.62 23.48 0.12
CA GLU A 70 -0.01 22.81 1.26
C GLU A 70 -0.13 21.30 1.03
N ARG A 71 -0.61 20.90 -0.16
CA ARG A 71 -0.67 19.48 -0.56
C ARG A 71 0.72 18.85 -0.58
N PHE A 72 1.70 19.53 -1.15
CA PHE A 72 3.10 19.08 -1.19
C PHE A 72 3.64 18.84 0.21
N ASN A 73 3.47 19.81 1.12
CA ASN A 73 3.95 19.71 2.49
C ASN A 73 3.30 18.54 3.24
N LEU A 74 1.98 18.36 3.06
CA LEU A 74 1.24 17.29 3.70
C LEU A 74 1.68 15.90 3.19
N ILE A 75 1.84 15.73 1.87
CA ILE A 75 2.32 14.48 1.27
C ILE A 75 3.76 14.20 1.71
N LYS A 76 4.64 15.19 1.60
CA LYS A 76 6.05 15.07 2.01
C LYS A 76 6.19 14.65 3.47
N SER A 77 5.33 15.15 4.36
CA SER A 77 5.35 14.79 5.80
C SER A 77 5.07 13.32 6.12
N VAL A 78 4.59 12.54 5.13
CA VAL A 78 4.32 11.10 5.29
C VAL A 78 5.60 10.27 5.12
N GLY A 79 6.55 10.75 4.32
CA GLY A 79 7.79 10.05 4.03
C GLY A 79 8.99 10.57 4.81
N GLU A 80 9.91 9.66 5.13
CA GLU A 80 11.28 9.99 5.56
C GLU A 80 12.17 10.29 4.34
N GLU A 81 11.93 9.62 3.22
CA GLU A 81 12.63 9.82 1.94
C GLU A 81 11.62 10.05 0.81
N CYS A 82 11.92 11.00 -0.08
CA CYS A 82 11.16 11.24 -1.30
C CYS A 82 12.08 11.27 -2.53
N ILE A 83 11.82 10.40 -3.52
CA ILE A 83 12.60 10.29 -4.76
C ILE A 83 11.65 10.51 -5.96
N GLN A 84 11.68 11.66 -6.64
CA GLN A 84 12.42 12.88 -6.32
C GLN A 84 11.47 14.02 -5.94
N LEU A 85 11.94 14.96 -5.13
CA LEU A 85 11.12 16.06 -4.61
C LEU A 85 10.64 17.01 -5.72
N ASP A 86 11.49 17.32 -6.69
CA ASP A 86 11.17 18.12 -7.86
C ASP A 86 10.13 17.44 -8.76
N GLU A 87 10.26 16.13 -8.96
CA GLU A 87 9.28 15.35 -9.71
C GLU A 87 7.91 15.29 -9.00
N LEU A 88 7.88 15.30 -7.65
CA LEU A 88 6.65 15.38 -6.87
C LEU A 88 5.96 16.72 -7.05
N GLU A 89 6.68 17.84 -6.97
CA GLU A 89 6.13 19.17 -7.20
C GLU A 89 5.51 19.28 -8.60
N GLN A 90 6.26 18.89 -9.63
CA GLN A 90 5.77 18.87 -11.01
C GLN A 90 4.57 17.92 -11.20
N LEU A 91 4.54 16.78 -10.50
CA LEU A 91 3.39 15.87 -10.52
C LEU A 91 2.15 16.57 -9.98
N LEU A 92 2.26 17.25 -8.83
CA LEU A 92 1.14 17.93 -8.20
C LEU A 92 0.61 19.07 -9.08
N GLU A 93 1.49 19.89 -9.66
CA GLU A 93 1.11 20.93 -10.62
C GLU A 93 0.33 20.34 -11.80
N ARG A 94 0.91 19.34 -12.48
CA ARG A 94 0.27 18.71 -13.65
C ARG A 94 -1.08 18.07 -13.33
N LYS A 95 -1.20 17.43 -12.17
CA LYS A 95 -2.43 16.76 -11.75
C LYS A 95 -3.49 17.78 -11.34
N PHE A 96 -3.09 18.84 -10.64
CA PHE A 96 -3.96 19.95 -10.28
C PHE A 96 -4.55 20.63 -11.50
N ASP A 97 -3.71 21.02 -12.48
CA ASP A 97 -4.16 21.73 -13.69
C ASP A 97 -5.11 20.91 -14.56
N ARG A 98 -4.94 19.59 -14.54
CA ARG A 98 -5.78 18.65 -15.32
C ARG A 98 -6.98 18.13 -14.54
N MET A 99 -7.21 18.61 -13.31
CA MET A 99 -8.26 18.12 -12.41
C MET A 99 -8.22 16.59 -12.22
N HIS A 100 -7.02 16.02 -12.20
CA HIS A 100 -6.80 14.59 -12.01
C HIS A 100 -6.35 14.28 -10.59
N GLU A 101 -6.80 13.15 -10.08
CA GLU A 101 -6.35 12.66 -8.78
C GLU A 101 -4.91 12.12 -8.86
N VAL A 102 -4.21 12.27 -7.74
CA VAL A 102 -2.91 11.65 -7.49
C VAL A 102 -3.16 10.27 -6.89
N VAL A 103 -2.63 9.22 -7.52
CA VAL A 103 -2.80 7.85 -7.06
C VAL A 103 -1.59 7.41 -6.25
N CYS A 104 -1.80 7.16 -4.96
CA CYS A 104 -0.83 6.53 -4.08
C CYS A 104 -1.14 5.04 -3.95
N TYR A 105 -0.13 4.21 -3.69
CA TYR A 105 -0.39 2.83 -3.26
C TYR A 105 0.58 2.36 -2.17
N ASP A 106 0.11 1.41 -1.36
CA ASP A 106 0.92 0.60 -0.45
C ASP A 106 0.43 -0.86 -0.47
N GLY A 107 1.34 -1.82 -0.31
CA GLY A 107 1.07 -3.24 -0.43
C GLY A 107 1.35 -4.01 0.85
N PHE A 108 0.48 -4.96 1.19
CA PHE A 108 0.57 -5.73 2.43
C PHE A 108 0.40 -7.23 2.17
N GLU A 109 1.39 -8.02 2.58
CA GLU A 109 1.26 -9.48 2.68
C GLU A 109 0.35 -9.84 3.88
N PRO A 110 -0.81 -10.49 3.66
CA PRO A 110 -1.64 -10.98 4.76
C PRO A 110 -0.99 -12.17 5.46
N SER A 111 -0.23 -11.87 6.51
CA SER A 111 0.73 -12.82 7.11
C SER A 111 0.53 -13.09 8.59
N GLY A 112 -0.46 -12.47 9.24
CA GLY A 112 -0.76 -12.70 10.65
C GLY A 112 -1.66 -11.65 11.26
N ARG A 113 -1.67 -11.61 12.59
CA ARG A 113 -2.28 -10.51 13.36
C ARG A 113 -1.61 -9.19 13.00
N MET A 114 -2.38 -8.11 12.95
CA MET A 114 -1.88 -6.79 12.59
C MET A 114 -1.35 -6.07 13.83
N HIS A 115 -0.12 -5.57 13.75
CA HIS A 115 0.47 -4.76 14.83
C HIS A 115 0.16 -3.26 14.65
N ILE A 116 0.36 -2.47 15.71
CA ILE A 116 -0.09 -1.07 15.76
C ILE A 116 0.46 -0.17 14.64
N ALA A 117 1.70 -0.40 14.19
CA ALA A 117 2.26 0.34 13.05
C ALA A 117 1.56 0.02 11.72
N GLN A 118 1.12 -1.22 11.50
CA GLN A 118 0.36 -1.60 10.31
C GLN A 118 -1.08 -1.07 10.34
N GLY A 119 -1.67 -0.89 11.53
CA GLY A 119 -3.03 -0.36 11.67
C GLY A 119 -3.05 1.15 11.86
N VAL A 120 -2.67 1.63 13.05
CA VAL A 120 -2.76 3.04 13.45
C VAL A 120 -1.84 3.94 12.65
N MET A 121 -0.52 3.66 12.61
CA MET A 121 0.41 4.54 11.90
C MET A 121 0.10 4.56 10.39
N LYS A 122 -0.28 3.42 9.82
CA LYS A 122 -0.72 3.37 8.42
C LYS A 122 -1.98 4.21 8.19
N SER A 123 -2.98 4.13 9.08
CA SER A 123 -4.19 4.94 8.98
C SER A 123 -3.88 6.45 9.06
N LEU A 124 -2.96 6.86 9.96
CA LEU A 124 -2.49 8.24 10.04
C LEU A 124 -1.85 8.70 8.72
N SER A 125 -0.93 7.92 8.17
CA SER A 125 -0.25 8.23 6.91
C SER A 125 -1.23 8.29 5.73
N VAL A 126 -2.12 7.30 5.62
CA VAL A 126 -3.15 7.24 4.57
C VAL A 126 -4.09 8.44 4.67
N ASN A 127 -4.59 8.76 5.86
CA ASN A 127 -5.49 9.89 6.05
C ASN A 127 -4.82 11.24 5.76
N LYS A 128 -3.50 11.39 5.96
CA LYS A 128 -2.76 12.58 5.49
C LYS A 128 -2.76 12.67 3.96
N LEU A 129 -2.54 11.56 3.26
CA LEU A 129 -2.58 11.52 1.79
C LEU A 129 -3.99 11.82 1.25
N THR A 130 -5.04 11.24 1.85
CA THR A 130 -6.40 11.49 1.39
C THR A 130 -6.85 12.92 1.67
N LYS A 131 -6.45 13.50 2.82
CA LYS A 131 -6.61 14.95 3.10
C LYS A 131 -5.86 15.83 2.09
N ALA A 132 -4.73 15.37 1.55
CA ALA A 132 -4.03 16.04 0.46
C ALA A 132 -4.69 15.83 -0.93
N GLY A 133 -5.87 15.21 -0.99
CA GLY A 133 -6.61 14.94 -2.22
C GLY A 133 -6.05 13.78 -3.05
N CYS A 134 -5.29 12.87 -2.44
CA CYS A 134 -4.85 11.65 -3.10
C CYS A 134 -5.90 10.54 -2.98
N THR A 135 -6.00 9.70 -4.01
CA THR A 135 -6.66 8.39 -3.92
C THR A 135 -5.61 7.35 -3.54
N VAL A 136 -5.88 6.56 -2.51
CA VAL A 136 -4.92 5.61 -1.96
C VAL A 136 -5.40 4.19 -2.23
N LYS A 137 -4.57 3.40 -2.90
CA LYS A 137 -4.83 1.97 -3.15
C LYS A 137 -4.08 1.13 -2.12
N ILE A 138 -4.83 0.40 -1.29
CA ILE A 138 -4.28 -0.62 -0.40
C ILE A 138 -4.30 -1.95 -1.16
N TRP A 139 -3.13 -2.40 -1.56
CA TRP A 139 -2.93 -3.65 -2.30
C TRP A 139 -2.83 -4.81 -1.31
N VAL A 140 -3.91 -5.59 -1.21
CA VAL A 140 -3.96 -6.81 -0.42
C VAL A 140 -3.26 -7.90 -1.21
N ALA A 141 -1.98 -8.07 -0.92
CA ALA A 141 -1.02 -8.82 -1.72
C ALA A 141 -1.10 -10.33 -1.38
N ASP A 142 -2.25 -10.94 -1.65
CA ASP A 142 -2.56 -12.33 -1.31
C ASP A 142 -1.73 -13.35 -2.10
N TRP A 143 -1.55 -13.17 -3.40
CA TRP A 143 -0.60 -14.00 -4.16
C TRP A 143 0.84 -13.80 -3.71
N PHE A 144 1.23 -12.59 -3.35
CA PHE A 144 2.57 -12.30 -2.82
C PHE A 144 2.83 -13.01 -1.49
N ALA A 145 1.88 -12.95 -0.57
CA ALA A 145 1.94 -13.72 0.67
C ALA A 145 2.03 -15.23 0.41
N GLN A 146 1.35 -15.75 -0.62
CA GLN A 146 1.46 -17.16 -1.01
C GLN A 146 2.85 -17.48 -1.60
N LEU A 147 3.39 -16.64 -2.49
CA LEU A 147 4.72 -16.79 -3.08
C LEU A 147 5.83 -16.73 -2.02
N ASN A 148 5.62 -15.96 -0.94
CA ASN A 148 6.51 -15.89 0.21
C ASN A 148 6.14 -16.89 1.34
N ASN A 149 5.31 -17.89 1.01
CA ASN A 149 4.95 -19.03 1.85
C ASN A 149 4.30 -18.68 3.21
N LYS A 150 3.64 -17.51 3.29
CA LYS A 150 2.88 -17.10 4.48
C LYS A 150 1.65 -17.99 4.66
N MET A 151 1.25 -18.18 5.92
CA MET A 151 0.14 -19.08 6.29
C MET A 151 0.26 -20.50 5.71
N GLY A 152 1.49 -20.99 5.50
CA GLY A 152 1.79 -22.27 4.89
C GLY A 152 1.40 -22.35 3.41
N GLY A 153 1.37 -21.21 2.71
CA GLY A 153 0.97 -21.12 1.31
C GLY A 153 -0.54 -21.27 1.06
N SER A 154 -1.36 -21.31 2.12
CA SER A 154 -2.80 -21.47 2.01
C SER A 154 -3.49 -20.14 1.64
N LEU A 155 -3.90 -20.02 0.38
CA LEU A 155 -4.57 -18.81 -0.13
C LEU A 155 -5.86 -18.51 0.63
N GLU A 156 -6.62 -19.53 1.05
CA GLU A 156 -7.81 -19.35 1.89
C GLU A 156 -7.48 -18.64 3.22
N LYS A 157 -6.46 -19.12 3.95
CA LYS A 157 -6.03 -18.49 5.19
C LYS A 157 -5.52 -17.08 4.96
N ILE A 158 -4.75 -16.87 3.88
CA ILE A 158 -4.24 -15.55 3.48
C ILE A 158 -5.41 -14.59 3.22
N ARG A 159 -6.44 -15.01 2.48
CA ARG A 159 -7.62 -14.17 2.22
C ARG A 159 -8.44 -13.89 3.48
N ASN A 160 -8.56 -14.85 4.40
CA ASN A 160 -9.16 -14.57 5.71
C ASN A 160 -8.36 -13.51 6.49
N VAL A 161 -7.03 -13.58 6.48
CA VAL A 161 -6.17 -12.58 7.12
C VAL A 161 -6.31 -11.22 6.41
N GLY A 162 -6.34 -11.19 5.08
CA GLY A 162 -6.50 -9.95 4.32
C GLY A 162 -7.82 -9.25 4.63
N GLN A 163 -8.93 -10.01 4.73
CA GLN A 163 -10.21 -9.45 5.15
C GLN A 163 -10.13 -8.91 6.58
N TYR A 164 -9.47 -9.62 7.50
CA TYR A 164 -9.28 -9.16 8.87
C TYR A 164 -8.49 -7.84 8.93
N MET A 165 -7.49 -7.68 8.07
CA MET A 165 -6.73 -6.43 7.95
C MET A 165 -7.60 -5.28 7.44
N ILE A 166 -8.44 -5.53 6.43
CA ILE A 166 -9.42 -4.55 5.91
C ILE A 166 -10.37 -4.09 7.02
N GLU A 167 -10.94 -5.02 7.78
CA GLU A 167 -11.85 -4.70 8.89
C GLU A 167 -11.17 -3.80 9.94
N ILE A 168 -9.89 -4.05 10.26
CA ILE A 168 -9.11 -3.22 11.17
C ILE A 168 -8.94 -1.80 10.63
N TRP A 169 -8.49 -1.64 9.38
CA TRP A 169 -8.24 -0.32 8.81
C TRP A 169 -9.52 0.52 8.78
N LYS A 170 -10.65 -0.09 8.41
CA LYS A 170 -11.96 0.56 8.47
C LYS A 170 -12.32 0.98 9.89
N ALA A 171 -12.19 0.08 10.86
CA ALA A 171 -12.52 0.36 12.26
C ALA A 171 -11.57 1.38 12.92
N THR A 172 -10.33 1.52 12.41
CA THR A 172 -9.35 2.52 12.86
C THR A 172 -9.65 3.91 12.29
N GLY A 173 -10.69 4.08 11.47
CA GLY A 173 -11.06 5.38 10.91
C GLY A 173 -10.20 5.78 9.71
N MET A 174 -9.68 4.81 8.96
CA MET A 174 -9.12 5.06 7.63
C MET A 174 -10.24 5.59 6.70
N ASP A 175 -9.92 6.59 5.89
CA ASP A 175 -10.86 7.25 4.97
C ASP A 175 -11.39 6.29 3.89
N ASN A 176 -12.62 5.81 4.08
CA ASN A 176 -13.24 4.85 3.18
C ASN A 176 -13.70 5.42 1.83
N GLU A 177 -13.72 6.75 1.65
CA GLU A 177 -14.15 7.36 0.39
C GLU A 177 -13.02 7.41 -0.63
N ARG A 178 -11.80 7.74 -0.16
CA ARG A 178 -10.60 7.88 -1.02
C ARG A 178 -9.66 6.67 -0.97
N VAL A 179 -9.96 5.67 -0.14
CA VAL A 179 -9.17 4.43 -0.06
C VAL A 179 -9.85 3.29 -0.81
N GLN A 180 -9.08 2.62 -1.66
CA GLN A 180 -9.49 1.44 -2.41
C GLN A 180 -8.73 0.21 -1.92
N PHE A 181 -9.44 -0.78 -1.39
CA PHE A 181 -8.86 -2.09 -1.06
C PHE A 181 -8.94 -3.00 -2.28
N LEU A 182 -7.79 -3.37 -2.83
CA LEU A 182 -7.68 -4.15 -4.06
C LEU A 182 -6.94 -5.47 -3.77
N TRP A 183 -7.51 -6.59 -4.19
CA TRP A 183 -6.93 -7.91 -4.01
C TRP A 183 -6.02 -8.26 -5.19
N SER A 184 -4.78 -8.66 -4.90
CA SER A 184 -3.80 -8.89 -5.96
C SER A 184 -4.22 -10.00 -6.92
N SER A 185 -4.71 -11.11 -6.39
CA SER A 185 -5.19 -12.21 -7.21
C SER A 185 -6.39 -11.82 -8.08
N ASP A 186 -7.34 -11.06 -7.55
CA ASP A 186 -8.56 -10.69 -8.29
C ASP A 186 -8.23 -9.72 -9.43
N GLU A 187 -7.49 -8.65 -9.13
CA GLU A 187 -7.16 -7.61 -10.12
C GLU A 187 -6.21 -8.13 -11.20
N ILE A 188 -5.21 -8.96 -10.83
CA ILE A 188 -4.31 -9.56 -11.82
C ILE A 188 -5.08 -10.52 -12.73
N ASN A 189 -5.95 -11.38 -12.19
CA ASN A 189 -6.74 -12.29 -13.02
C ASN A 189 -7.70 -11.55 -13.96
N ALA A 190 -8.30 -10.45 -13.50
CA ALA A 190 -9.22 -9.64 -14.30
C ALA A 190 -8.56 -9.01 -15.55
N LYS A 191 -7.24 -8.81 -15.52
CA LYS A 191 -6.45 -8.20 -16.62
C LYS A 191 -5.13 -8.94 -16.84
N ALA A 192 -5.19 -10.27 -16.86
CA ALA A 192 -4.01 -11.13 -16.93
C ALA A 192 -3.19 -10.90 -18.22
N ASP A 193 -3.86 -10.59 -19.32
CA ASP A 193 -3.29 -10.25 -20.62
C ASP A 193 -2.49 -8.94 -20.60
N VAL A 194 -2.75 -8.05 -19.64
CA VAL A 194 -1.99 -6.81 -19.43
C VAL A 194 -0.87 -7.02 -18.41
N TYR A 195 -1.18 -7.70 -17.32
CA TYR A 195 -0.27 -7.82 -16.18
C TYR A 195 0.94 -8.73 -16.48
N TRP A 196 0.71 -9.93 -16.99
CA TRP A 196 1.80 -10.90 -17.17
C TRP A 196 2.83 -10.51 -18.23
N PRO A 197 2.46 -9.92 -19.38
CA PRO A 197 3.46 -9.40 -20.32
C PRO A 197 4.37 -8.34 -19.70
N LEU A 198 3.84 -7.49 -18.80
CA LEU A 198 4.65 -6.52 -18.07
C LEU A 198 5.65 -7.20 -17.13
N VAL A 199 5.20 -8.21 -16.38
CA VAL A 199 6.10 -9.02 -15.51
C VAL A 199 7.21 -9.67 -16.33
N MET A 200 6.86 -10.29 -17.46
CA MET A 200 7.84 -10.95 -18.34
C MET A 200 8.82 -9.96 -18.97
N ASP A 201 8.34 -8.76 -19.36
CA ASP A 201 9.21 -7.71 -19.90
C ASP A 201 10.21 -7.20 -18.86
N ILE A 202 9.75 -6.96 -17.62
CA ILE A 202 10.62 -6.59 -16.49
C ILE A 202 11.66 -7.68 -16.24
N ALA A 203 11.25 -8.95 -16.21
CA ALA A 203 12.15 -10.08 -15.98
C ALA A 203 13.21 -10.21 -17.08
N ARG A 204 12.82 -10.10 -18.37
CA ARG A 204 13.72 -10.19 -19.53
C ARG A 204 14.82 -9.12 -19.54
N ARG A 205 14.53 -7.94 -18.99
CA ARG A 205 15.45 -6.78 -19.00
C ARG A 205 16.38 -6.74 -17.79
N ASN A 206 16.19 -7.62 -16.82
CA ASN A 206 16.97 -7.66 -15.60
C ASN A 206 17.72 -8.98 -15.47
N ASN A 207 19.00 -8.90 -15.12
CA ASN A 207 19.74 -10.11 -14.77
C ASN A 207 19.31 -10.62 -13.37
N LEU A 208 19.55 -11.91 -13.13
CA LEU A 208 19.14 -12.56 -11.89
C LEU A 208 19.73 -11.89 -10.63
N LYS A 209 20.98 -11.42 -10.69
CA LYS A 209 21.64 -10.73 -9.57
C LYS A 209 20.89 -9.45 -9.17
N ARG A 210 20.34 -8.70 -10.14
CA ARG A 210 19.56 -7.49 -9.88
C ARG A 210 18.23 -7.81 -9.19
N ILE A 211 17.60 -8.92 -9.56
CA ILE A 211 16.34 -9.39 -8.97
C ILE A 211 16.57 -9.94 -7.55
N ILE A 212 17.60 -10.77 -7.34
CA ILE A 212 17.96 -11.31 -6.02
C ILE A 212 18.23 -10.20 -5.00
N ARG A 213 18.86 -9.10 -5.42
CA ARG A 213 19.07 -7.92 -4.56
C ARG A 213 17.78 -7.32 -4.01
N CYS A 214 16.67 -7.47 -4.73
CA CYS A 214 15.35 -7.00 -4.29
C CYS A 214 14.64 -7.96 -3.33
N CYS A 215 15.13 -9.19 -3.09
CA CYS A 215 14.46 -10.16 -2.22
C CYS A 215 14.32 -9.71 -0.74
N GLN A 216 15.05 -8.68 -0.33
CA GLN A 216 14.87 -8.04 0.98
C GLN A 216 13.47 -7.45 1.19
N ILE A 217 12.77 -7.07 0.11
CA ILE A 217 11.40 -6.53 0.18
C ILE A 217 10.39 -7.53 0.77
N MET A 218 10.70 -8.83 0.70
CA MET A 218 9.89 -9.92 1.26
C MET A 218 10.54 -10.56 2.49
N GLY A 219 11.55 -9.88 3.08
CA GLY A 219 12.25 -10.32 4.29
C GLY A 219 13.24 -11.47 4.08
N ARG A 220 13.79 -11.62 2.87
CA ARG A 220 14.81 -12.64 2.52
C ARG A 220 16.16 -11.99 2.22
N ASN A 221 17.24 -12.70 2.49
CA ASN A 221 18.60 -12.26 2.16
C ASN A 221 19.05 -12.80 0.80
N GLU A 222 20.05 -12.14 0.21
CA GLU A 222 20.63 -12.54 -1.09
C GLU A 222 21.32 -13.92 -1.03
N SER A 223 21.71 -14.36 0.17
CA SER A 223 22.36 -15.66 0.43
C SER A 223 21.39 -16.78 0.78
N ASP A 224 20.10 -16.48 0.94
CA ASP A 224 19.10 -17.49 1.27
C ASP A 224 18.89 -18.44 0.07
N GLU A 225 18.46 -19.68 0.34
CA GLU A 225 17.98 -20.56 -0.72
C GLU A 225 16.60 -20.07 -1.19
N LEU A 226 16.55 -19.48 -2.39
CA LEU A 226 15.35 -18.87 -2.95
C LEU A 226 14.66 -19.83 -3.93
N SER A 227 13.35 -19.98 -3.77
CA SER A 227 12.49 -20.62 -4.76
C SER A 227 12.34 -19.74 -6.02
N ALA A 228 11.96 -20.35 -7.15
CA ALA A 228 11.64 -19.60 -8.37
C ALA A 228 10.50 -18.58 -8.17
N ALA A 229 9.52 -18.91 -7.31
CA ALA A 229 8.46 -17.99 -6.90
C ALA A 229 8.99 -16.70 -6.27
N GLN A 230 10.03 -16.81 -5.45
CA GLN A 230 10.69 -15.69 -4.77
C GLN A 230 11.57 -14.85 -5.71
N ILE A 231 12.00 -15.41 -6.83
CA ILE A 231 12.62 -14.64 -7.92
C ILE A 231 11.55 -13.89 -8.73
N LEU A 232 10.37 -14.48 -8.93
CA LEU A 232 9.27 -13.83 -9.64
C LEU A 232 8.66 -12.67 -8.83
N TYR A 233 8.66 -12.77 -7.51
CA TYR A 233 8.05 -11.80 -6.59
C TYR A 233 8.50 -10.35 -6.86
N PRO A 234 9.80 -9.98 -6.91
CA PRO A 234 10.19 -8.61 -7.21
C PRO A 234 9.77 -8.11 -8.60
N CYS A 235 9.74 -8.99 -9.61
CA CYS A 235 9.25 -8.64 -10.95
C CYS A 235 7.75 -8.31 -10.91
N MET A 236 6.97 -9.09 -10.16
CA MET A 236 5.54 -8.84 -9.94
C MET A 236 5.30 -7.53 -9.20
N GLN A 237 6.00 -7.27 -8.09
CA GLN A 237 5.81 -6.02 -7.34
C GLN A 237 6.27 -4.79 -8.14
N CYS A 238 7.27 -4.93 -9.01
CA CYS A 238 7.63 -3.88 -9.96
C CYS A 238 6.50 -3.64 -10.98
N ALA A 239 5.87 -4.70 -11.48
CA ALA A 239 4.74 -4.61 -12.40
C ALA A 239 3.51 -3.93 -11.76
N ASP A 240 3.22 -4.22 -10.49
CA ASP A 240 2.11 -3.64 -9.73
C ASP A 240 2.09 -2.11 -9.81
N ILE A 241 3.26 -1.46 -9.70
CA ILE A 241 3.38 0.00 -9.74
C ILE A 241 2.75 0.58 -11.01
N PHE A 242 3.02 -0.04 -12.16
CA PHE A 242 2.50 0.43 -13.44
C PHE A 242 1.08 -0.07 -13.71
N PHE A 243 0.76 -1.29 -13.27
CA PHE A 243 -0.55 -1.89 -13.42
C PHE A 243 -1.63 -1.13 -12.63
N LEU A 244 -1.30 -0.75 -11.39
CA LEU A 244 -2.14 0.08 -10.53
C LEU A 244 -2.16 1.55 -10.96
N LYS A 245 -1.31 1.95 -11.92
CA LYS A 245 -1.12 3.33 -12.36
C LYS A 245 -0.80 4.25 -11.18
N ALA A 246 0.07 3.79 -10.28
CA ALA A 246 0.48 4.56 -9.12
C ALA A 246 1.37 5.73 -9.56
N ASP A 247 1.01 6.94 -9.13
CA ASP A 247 1.88 8.12 -9.25
C ASP A 247 2.91 8.14 -8.11
N ILE A 248 2.50 7.71 -6.90
CA ILE A 248 3.34 7.67 -5.70
C ILE A 248 3.35 6.25 -5.10
N CYS A 249 4.53 5.67 -4.99
CA CYS A 249 4.79 4.45 -4.24
C CYS A 249 5.01 4.82 -2.76
N GLN A 250 3.97 4.73 -1.93
CA GLN A 250 4.03 5.06 -0.50
C GLN A 250 4.26 3.80 0.34
N LEU A 251 5.50 3.28 0.34
CA LEU A 251 5.85 2.03 1.03
C LEU A 251 6.94 2.26 2.08
N GLY A 252 7.28 1.23 2.86
CA GLY A 252 8.36 1.33 3.85
C GLY A 252 9.75 1.44 3.21
N MET A 253 10.73 1.92 3.97
CA MET A 253 12.14 2.01 3.52
C MET A 253 12.73 0.66 3.06
N ASP A 254 12.24 -0.45 3.60
CA ASP A 254 12.56 -1.82 3.20
C ASP A 254 12.11 -2.17 1.77
N GLN A 255 11.10 -1.47 1.24
CA GLN A 255 10.57 -1.65 -0.12
C GLN A 255 11.32 -0.81 -1.17
N ARG A 256 12.27 0.02 -0.76
CA ARG A 256 12.97 0.99 -1.62
C ARG A 256 13.63 0.35 -2.84
N LYS A 257 14.20 -0.85 -2.72
CA LYS A 257 14.94 -1.51 -3.81
C LYS A 257 14.07 -1.84 -5.03
N VAL A 258 12.83 -2.29 -4.83
CA VAL A 258 11.91 -2.57 -5.95
C VAL A 258 11.30 -1.29 -6.52
N ASN A 259 11.08 -0.27 -5.68
CA ASN A 259 10.66 1.04 -6.16
C ASN A 259 11.74 1.68 -7.07
N MET A 260 13.02 1.52 -6.73
CA MET A 260 14.14 1.92 -7.60
C MET A 260 14.19 1.08 -8.89
N LEU A 261 13.93 -0.23 -8.81
CA LEU A 261 13.82 -1.09 -10.00
C LEU A 261 12.75 -0.58 -10.98
N ALA A 262 11.61 -0.10 -10.48
CA ALA A 262 10.58 0.49 -11.32
C ALA A 262 11.02 1.80 -12.00
N ARG A 263 11.79 2.64 -11.30
CA ARG A 263 12.37 3.86 -11.91
C ARG A 263 13.40 3.53 -12.97
N GLU A 264 14.28 2.55 -12.72
CA GLU A 264 15.26 2.03 -13.69
C GLU A 264 14.56 1.47 -14.94
N TYR A 265 13.53 0.63 -14.74
CA TYR A 265 12.71 0.11 -15.82
C TYR A 265 12.05 1.24 -16.63
N SER A 266 11.52 2.27 -15.96
CA SER A 266 10.92 3.43 -16.63
C SER A 266 11.90 4.17 -17.53
N ASP A 267 13.18 4.28 -17.15
CA ASP A 267 14.22 4.86 -18.01
C ASP A 267 14.46 4.00 -19.24
N GLU A 268 14.61 2.70 -19.05
CA GLU A 268 14.93 1.76 -20.11
C GLU A 268 13.83 1.70 -21.18
N VAL A 269 12.56 1.71 -20.76
CA VAL A 269 11.41 1.72 -21.68
C VAL A 269 10.96 3.14 -22.06
N LYS A 270 11.69 4.17 -21.64
CA LYS A 270 11.40 5.59 -21.89
C LYS A 270 9.97 5.99 -21.46
N ARG A 271 9.48 5.42 -20.36
CA ARG A 271 8.17 5.71 -19.78
C ARG A 271 8.26 6.94 -18.86
N LYS A 272 7.39 7.92 -19.10
CA LYS A 272 7.24 9.14 -18.29
C LYS A 272 5.76 9.39 -17.97
N PRO A 273 5.44 10.01 -16.82
CA PRO A 273 6.34 10.30 -15.71
C PRO A 273 6.79 9.01 -14.99
N LYS A 274 7.89 9.08 -14.25
CA LYS A 274 8.34 7.99 -13.36
C LYS A 274 7.49 7.98 -12.10
N PRO A 275 7.32 6.83 -11.43
CA PRO A 275 6.69 6.79 -10.11
C PRO A 275 7.56 7.53 -9.09
N ILE A 276 6.93 8.34 -8.25
CA ILE A 276 7.57 8.97 -7.08
C ILE A 276 7.69 7.92 -5.98
N ILE A 277 8.84 7.82 -5.34
CA ILE A 277 9.03 6.97 -4.17
C ILE A 277 8.86 7.84 -2.93
N LEU A 278 7.91 7.48 -2.06
CA LEU A 278 7.68 8.17 -0.79
C LEU A 278 7.82 7.14 0.33
N SER A 279 9.06 6.94 0.78
CA SER A 279 9.41 5.89 1.73
C SER A 279 9.18 6.37 3.16
N HIS A 280 8.46 5.60 3.98
CA HIS A 280 8.26 5.89 5.39
C HIS A 280 9.12 4.98 6.28
N ARG A 281 9.47 5.46 7.48
CA ARG A 281 10.09 4.63 8.51
C ARG A 281 9.10 3.58 8.96
N GLN A 282 9.46 2.30 8.82
CA GLN A 282 8.74 1.25 9.55
C GLN A 282 9.22 1.27 10.99
N GLY A 283 8.31 1.39 11.95
CA GLY A 283 8.63 1.21 13.37
C GLY A 283 9.28 -0.15 13.58
N LYS A 284 10.43 -0.21 14.27
CA LYS A 284 11.15 -1.46 14.58
C LYS A 284 10.38 -2.27 15.63
N MET A 285 9.23 -2.81 15.27
CA MET A 285 8.54 -3.80 16.08
C MET A 285 8.90 -5.20 15.61
N SER A 286 9.50 -5.97 16.51
CA SER A 286 9.94 -7.34 16.25
C SER A 286 8.74 -8.26 16.06
N LYS A 287 8.46 -8.66 14.81
CA LYS A 287 7.45 -9.69 14.51
C LYS A 287 7.78 -11.05 15.15
N SER A 288 8.99 -11.24 15.68
CA SER A 288 9.42 -12.51 16.27
C SER A 288 9.11 -12.67 17.76
N ASP A 289 8.83 -11.59 18.50
CA ASP A 289 8.37 -11.70 19.90
C ASP A 289 6.95 -11.13 20.03
N PRO A 290 5.92 -11.99 20.14
CA PRO A 290 4.53 -11.58 20.36
C PRO A 290 4.31 -10.72 21.61
N ASN A 291 5.23 -10.78 22.60
CA ASN A 291 5.16 -9.96 23.81
C ASN A 291 5.72 -8.54 23.59
N SER A 292 6.48 -8.33 22.51
CA SER A 292 7.07 -7.03 22.17
C SER A 292 6.18 -6.17 21.27
N ALA A 293 5.25 -6.79 20.54
CA ALA A 293 4.34 -6.10 19.62
C ALA A 293 2.95 -5.89 20.23
N ILE A 294 2.42 -4.67 20.10
CA ILE A 294 1.01 -4.38 20.39
C ILE A 294 0.19 -4.69 19.13
N TYR A 295 -0.78 -5.58 19.25
CA TYR A 295 -1.71 -5.91 18.18
C TYR A 295 -2.95 -5.03 18.26
N MET A 296 -3.58 -4.81 17.10
CA MET A 296 -4.71 -3.88 16.94
C MET A 296 -5.93 -4.29 17.77
N GLU A 297 -6.06 -5.57 18.09
CA GLU A 297 -7.14 -6.13 18.90
C GLU A 297 -6.68 -6.73 20.24
N ASP A 298 -5.50 -6.35 20.72
CA ASP A 298 -5.11 -6.67 22.11
C ASP A 298 -6.10 -6.01 23.08
N GLU A 299 -6.49 -6.74 24.12
CA GLU A 299 -7.34 -6.22 25.20
C GLU A 299 -6.62 -5.15 26.02
N GLU A 300 -7.37 -4.33 26.75
CA GLU A 300 -6.81 -3.25 27.56
C GLU A 300 -5.71 -3.72 28.51
N ALA A 301 -5.95 -4.85 29.19
CA ALA A 301 -5.00 -5.46 30.10
C ALA A 301 -3.71 -5.91 29.38
N GLU A 302 -3.81 -6.42 28.15
CA GLU A 302 -2.65 -6.86 27.36
C GLU A 302 -1.77 -5.66 26.98
N VAL A 303 -2.38 -4.56 26.51
CA VAL A 303 -1.67 -3.31 26.20
C VAL A 303 -0.95 -2.77 27.44
N ASN A 304 -1.65 -2.71 28.58
CA ASN A 304 -1.10 -2.23 29.84
C ASN A 304 0.11 -3.05 30.29
N VAL A 305 0.04 -4.39 30.17
CA VAL A 305 1.16 -5.28 30.51
C VAL A 305 2.35 -5.08 29.58
N LYS A 306 2.12 -4.95 28.27
CA LYS A 306 3.17 -4.74 27.27
C LYS A 306 3.89 -3.41 27.47
N ILE A 307 3.16 -2.31 27.64
CA ILE A 307 3.75 -1.00 27.90
C ILE A 307 4.47 -0.94 29.25
N LYS A 308 3.91 -1.57 30.30
CA LYS A 308 4.59 -1.66 31.60
C LYS A 308 5.97 -2.31 31.47
N LYS A 309 6.09 -3.39 30.68
CA LYS A 309 7.33 -4.13 30.42
C LYS A 309 8.24 -3.49 29.37
N ALA A 310 7.76 -2.53 28.59
CA ALA A 310 8.54 -1.91 27.52
C ALA A 310 9.81 -1.25 28.05
N PHE A 311 10.88 -1.25 27.26
CA PHE A 311 12.10 -0.51 27.57
C PHE A 311 11.79 0.99 27.63
N CYS A 312 12.17 1.65 28.74
CA CYS A 312 11.90 3.08 28.96
C CYS A 312 12.85 3.61 30.05
N PRO A 313 14.15 3.66 29.76
CA PRO A 313 15.16 4.15 30.71
C PRO A 313 14.85 5.59 31.16
N PRO A 314 15.01 5.92 32.45
CA PRO A 314 14.82 7.29 32.93
C PRO A 314 15.79 8.25 32.24
N GLN A 315 15.32 9.45 31.91
CA GLN A 315 16.14 10.54 31.34
C GLN A 315 16.84 10.23 30.01
N VAL A 316 16.46 9.15 29.33
CA VAL A 316 17.02 8.76 28.02
C VAL A 316 15.90 8.70 26.99
N THR A 317 15.94 9.62 26.02
CA THR A 317 14.96 9.79 24.95
C THR A 317 15.34 9.01 23.68
N LYS A 318 16.64 8.96 23.37
CA LYS A 318 17.17 8.25 22.20
C LYS A 318 16.89 6.74 22.28
N GLU A 319 16.35 6.19 21.20
CA GLU A 319 15.99 4.76 21.07
C GLU A 319 15.04 4.26 22.17
N ASN A 320 14.23 5.15 22.73
CA ASN A 320 13.21 4.81 23.73
C ASN A 320 11.86 4.55 23.05
N PRO A 321 11.37 3.28 23.01
CA PRO A 321 10.15 2.95 22.27
C PRO A 321 8.89 3.59 22.85
N CYS A 322 8.88 3.94 24.15
CA CYS A 322 7.74 4.65 24.74
C CYS A 322 7.68 6.10 24.24
N ILE A 323 8.82 6.75 24.08
CA ILE A 323 8.93 8.10 23.51
C ILE A 323 8.57 8.07 22.01
N GLU A 324 9.05 7.06 21.26
CA GLU A 324 8.69 6.88 19.86
C GLU A 324 7.18 6.68 19.65
N TYR A 325 6.49 5.94 20.54
CA TYR A 325 5.02 5.86 20.46
C TYR A 325 4.34 7.20 20.71
N VAL A 326 4.86 8.03 21.61
CA VAL A 326 4.30 9.35 21.83
C VAL A 326 4.49 10.23 20.59
N GLU A 327 5.69 10.24 20.03
CA GLU A 327 6.06 11.01 18.83
C GLU A 327 5.28 10.59 17.58
N TYR A 328 5.23 9.29 17.29
CA TYR A 328 4.74 8.79 16.01
C TYR A 328 3.29 8.32 16.04
N ILE A 329 2.70 8.14 17.22
CA ILE A 329 1.32 7.67 17.36
C ILE A 329 0.48 8.68 18.14
N ILE A 330 0.84 9.00 19.38
CA ILE A 330 -0.04 9.77 20.26
C ILE A 330 -0.20 11.22 19.82
N LEU A 331 0.89 11.95 19.60
CA LEU A 331 0.85 13.33 19.14
C LEU A 331 0.18 13.45 17.75
N PRO A 332 0.50 12.63 16.73
CA PRO A 332 -0.18 12.73 15.44
C PRO A 332 -1.66 12.35 15.48
N TRP A 333 -2.08 11.51 16.45
CA TRP A 333 -3.47 11.08 16.58
C TRP A 333 -4.34 12.10 17.34
N PHE A 334 -3.87 12.59 18.49
CA PHE A 334 -4.64 13.47 19.36
C PHE A 334 -4.25 14.95 19.24
N GLY A 335 -3.13 15.28 18.60
CA GLY A 335 -2.52 16.61 18.62
C GLY A 335 -1.82 16.98 19.93
N ARG A 336 -1.93 16.13 20.96
CA ARG A 336 -1.38 16.34 22.30
C ARG A 336 -1.19 15.04 23.06
N PHE A 337 -0.38 15.07 24.11
CA PHE A 337 -0.21 13.98 25.07
C PHE A 337 -0.50 14.49 26.49
N GLU A 338 -1.52 13.91 27.11
CA GLU A 338 -1.97 14.27 28.46
C GLU A 338 -1.35 13.32 29.49
N VAL A 339 -0.60 13.86 30.45
CA VAL A 339 -0.03 13.13 31.58
C VAL A 339 -0.80 13.51 32.83
N LEU A 340 -1.61 12.58 33.32
CA LEU A 340 -2.33 12.73 34.59
C LEU A 340 -1.54 12.10 35.72
N ARG A 341 -1.24 12.87 36.77
CA ARG A 341 -0.43 12.44 37.93
C ARG A 341 -0.74 13.27 39.16
N LYS A 342 -0.28 12.81 40.33
CA LYS A 342 -0.58 13.49 41.59
C LYS A 342 0.16 14.83 41.66
N GLU A 343 -0.38 15.79 42.43
CA GLU A 343 0.27 17.09 42.66
C GLU A 343 1.72 16.96 43.14
N GLN A 344 1.97 16.03 44.06
CA GLN A 344 3.32 15.73 44.58
C GLN A 344 4.31 15.18 43.53
N ASP A 345 3.80 14.67 42.41
CA ASP A 345 4.60 14.15 41.29
C ASP A 345 4.68 15.18 40.13
N GLY A 346 4.28 16.44 40.39
CA GLY A 346 4.35 17.54 39.42
C GLY A 346 3.03 17.90 38.74
N GLY A 347 1.90 17.34 39.19
CA GLY A 347 0.55 17.68 38.72
C GLY A 347 0.26 17.28 37.27
N ASP A 348 -1.00 17.42 36.86
CA ASP A 348 -1.42 17.13 35.49
C ASP A 348 -0.74 18.09 34.49
N LYS A 349 -0.22 17.54 33.38
CA LYS A 349 0.44 18.31 32.32
C LYS A 349 0.01 17.84 30.94
N VAL A 350 -0.12 18.79 30.02
CA VAL A 350 -0.43 18.54 28.60
C VAL A 350 0.78 18.94 27.77
N TYR A 351 1.22 18.03 26.90
CA TYR A 351 2.31 18.25 25.97
C TYR A 351 1.78 18.34 24.55
N GLU A 352 2.08 19.42 23.84
CA GLU A 352 1.67 19.62 22.43
C GLU A 352 2.83 19.43 21.46
N SER A 353 4.06 19.35 21.97
CA SER A 353 5.29 19.20 21.19
C SER A 353 6.21 18.13 21.77
N MET A 354 7.07 17.54 20.93
CA MET A 354 8.12 16.64 21.42
C MET A 354 9.19 17.38 22.21
N ASP A 355 9.45 18.66 21.92
CA ASP A 355 10.48 19.44 22.60
C ASP A 355 10.19 19.57 24.10
N ASP A 356 8.92 19.80 24.46
CA ASP A 356 8.48 19.85 25.86
C ASP A 356 8.60 18.48 26.55
N ILE A 357 8.30 17.39 25.83
CA ILE A 357 8.38 16.02 26.36
C ILE A 357 9.84 15.63 26.58
N ILE A 358 10.71 15.93 25.63
CA ILE A 358 12.15 15.66 25.71
C ILE A 358 12.74 16.42 26.88
N THR A 359 12.46 17.73 26.99
CA THR A 359 12.96 18.58 28.07
C THR A 359 12.57 18.05 29.45
N ASP A 360 11.28 17.73 29.64
CA ASP A 360 10.80 17.21 30.92
C ASP A 360 11.31 15.79 31.21
N TYR A 361 11.42 14.94 30.20
CA TYR A 361 11.87 13.56 30.40
C TYR A 361 13.36 13.50 30.72
N GLU A 362 14.21 14.26 30.01
CA GLU A 362 15.66 14.33 30.22
C GLU A 362 16.04 15.01 31.54
N SER A 363 15.28 16.03 31.96
CA SER A 363 15.46 16.64 33.29
C SER A 363 14.97 15.75 34.43
N GLY A 364 14.16 14.73 34.15
CA GLY A 364 13.51 13.86 35.15
C GLY A 364 12.20 14.43 35.71
N ALA A 365 11.74 15.58 35.22
CA ALA A 365 10.44 16.14 35.57
C ALA A 365 9.28 15.26 35.11
N LEU A 366 9.46 14.44 34.06
CA LEU A 366 8.53 13.38 33.64
C LEU A 366 9.11 12.00 33.92
N HIS A 367 8.57 11.30 34.92
CA HIS A 367 9.06 9.99 35.31
C HIS A 367 8.56 8.88 34.35
N PRO A 368 9.36 7.81 34.07
CA PRO A 368 8.94 6.72 33.18
C PRO A 368 7.63 6.03 33.56
N SER A 369 7.28 5.95 34.85
CA SER A 369 6.00 5.37 35.29
C SER A 369 4.80 6.19 34.82
N ASP A 370 4.93 7.51 34.85
CA ASP A 370 3.85 8.44 34.50
C ASP A 370 3.68 8.50 33.00
N LEU A 371 4.81 8.53 32.26
CA LEU A 371 4.83 8.36 30.80
C LEU A 371 4.11 7.07 30.40
N LYS A 372 4.53 5.91 30.93
CA LYS A 372 3.99 4.59 30.56
C LYS A 372 2.50 4.44 30.89
N SER A 373 2.08 4.89 32.07
CA SER A 373 0.69 4.76 32.49
C SER A 373 -0.25 5.57 31.61
N ASN A 374 0.14 6.80 31.26
CA ASN A 374 -0.66 7.66 30.40
C ASN A 374 -0.57 7.28 28.91
N LEU A 375 0.60 6.80 28.46
CA LEU A 375 0.76 6.19 27.14
C LEU A 375 -0.17 5.00 26.95
N SER A 376 -0.25 4.10 27.94
CA SER A 376 -1.15 2.94 27.89
C SER A 376 -2.62 3.37 27.75
N LYS A 377 -3.06 4.37 28.53
CA LYS A 377 -4.42 4.92 28.43
C LYS A 377 -4.68 5.49 27.03
N ALA A 378 -3.75 6.27 26.48
CA ALA A 378 -3.89 6.88 25.17
C ALA A 378 -3.95 5.82 24.05
N LEU A 379 -3.08 4.81 24.07
CA LEU A 379 -3.11 3.69 23.13
C LEU A 379 -4.43 2.90 23.23
N ASN A 380 -4.93 2.65 24.44
CA ASN A 380 -6.19 1.96 24.62
C ASN A 380 -7.38 2.74 24.05
N LYS A 381 -7.39 4.08 24.17
CA LYS A 381 -8.39 4.92 23.50
C LYS A 381 -8.34 4.78 21.98
N ILE A 382 -7.15 4.73 21.38
CA ILE A 382 -6.96 4.56 19.93
C ILE A 382 -7.47 3.19 19.45
N LEU A 383 -7.22 2.13 20.23
CA LEU A 383 -7.60 0.76 19.85
C LEU A 383 -9.07 0.43 20.15
N GLN A 384 -9.76 1.24 20.96
CA GLN A 384 -11.12 0.95 21.39
C GLN A 384 -12.12 0.77 20.22
N PRO A 385 -12.13 1.61 19.17
CA PRO A 385 -13.03 1.41 18.03
C PRO A 385 -12.84 0.06 17.33
N VAL A 386 -11.59 -0.44 17.27
CA VAL A 386 -11.27 -1.75 16.69
C VAL A 386 -11.84 -2.87 17.56
N ARG A 387 -11.66 -2.78 18.90
CA ARG A 387 -12.25 -3.76 19.84
C ARG A 387 -13.77 -3.79 19.73
N ASP A 388 -14.39 -2.61 19.71
CA ASP A 388 -15.85 -2.49 19.61
C ASP A 388 -16.37 -3.08 18.30
N HIS A 389 -15.67 -2.87 17.18
CA HIS A 389 -16.01 -3.48 15.90
C HIS A 389 -16.02 -5.01 15.97
N PHE A 390 -14.93 -5.62 16.46
CA PHE A 390 -14.84 -7.08 16.57
C PHE A 390 -15.74 -7.68 17.65
N LYS A 391 -16.22 -6.88 18.60
CA LYS A 391 -17.20 -7.31 19.60
C LYS A 391 -18.64 -7.24 19.07
N ASN A 392 -18.97 -6.18 18.35
CA ASN A 392 -20.35 -5.86 17.97
C ASN A 392 -20.72 -6.38 16.57
N ASN A 393 -19.74 -6.76 15.74
CA ASN A 393 -19.96 -7.38 14.43
C ASN A 393 -19.66 -8.89 14.48
N ALA A 394 -20.70 -9.71 14.35
CA ALA A 394 -20.60 -11.16 14.47
C ALA A 394 -19.69 -11.82 13.40
N GLU A 395 -19.67 -11.27 12.17
CA GLU A 395 -18.82 -11.80 11.10
C GLU A 395 -17.36 -11.41 11.32
N ALA A 396 -17.09 -10.16 11.73
CA ALA A 396 -15.76 -9.74 12.14
C ALA A 396 -15.24 -10.57 13.32
N ALA A 397 -16.08 -10.83 14.33
CA ALA A 397 -15.74 -11.67 15.49
C ALA A 397 -15.34 -13.10 15.09
N LYS A 398 -16.11 -13.73 14.19
CA LYS A 398 -15.80 -15.06 13.64
C LYS A 398 -14.47 -15.05 12.89
N LEU A 399 -14.24 -14.01 12.09
CA LEU A 399 -13.02 -13.84 11.32
C LEU A 399 -11.79 -13.69 12.24
N LEU A 400 -11.88 -12.86 13.28
CA LEU A 400 -10.84 -12.71 14.27
C LEU A 400 -10.52 -14.04 14.97
N LYS A 401 -11.55 -14.79 15.38
CA LYS A 401 -11.36 -16.11 15.99
C LYS A 401 -10.61 -17.07 15.06
N LYS A 402 -10.91 -17.07 13.76
CA LYS A 402 -10.17 -17.86 12.76
C LYS A 402 -8.71 -17.42 12.67
N VAL A 403 -8.45 -16.12 12.55
CA VAL A 403 -7.08 -15.58 12.41
C VAL A 403 -6.23 -15.86 13.65
N LYS A 404 -6.79 -15.72 14.87
CA LYS A 404 -6.08 -16.06 16.13
C LYS A 404 -5.74 -17.56 16.23
N ALA A 405 -6.47 -18.44 15.56
CA ALA A 405 -6.20 -19.87 15.52
C ALA A 405 -5.13 -20.28 14.49
N TYR A 406 -4.73 -19.38 13.58
CA TYR A 406 -3.72 -19.70 12.57
C TYR A 406 -2.31 -19.64 13.14
N ARG A 407 -1.50 -20.65 12.78
CA ARG A 407 -0.06 -20.65 13.05
C ARG A 407 0.63 -19.76 12.01
N VAL A 408 1.29 -18.70 12.49
CA VAL A 408 2.14 -17.85 11.65
C VAL A 408 3.34 -18.67 11.17
N THR A 409 3.59 -18.61 9.86
CA THR A 409 4.70 -19.28 9.16
C THR A 409 5.55 -18.21 8.47
N LYS A 410 6.86 -18.45 8.37
CA LYS A 410 7.83 -17.46 7.90
C LYS A 410 8.27 -17.66 6.47
#